data_AF-A0A3M1CYI9-F1
#
_entry.id   AF-A0A3M1CYI9-F1
#
_cell.length_a   1.000
_cell.length_b   1.000
_cell.length_c   1.000
_cell.angle_alpha   90.00
_cell.angle_beta   90.00
_cell.angle_gamma   90.00
#
_symmetry.space_group_name_H-M   'P 1'
#
loop_
_entity.id
_entity.type
_entity.pdbx_description
1 polymer ?
#
loop_
_entity_poly.entity_id
_entity_poly.type
_entity_poly.pdbx_seq_one_letter_code
_entity_poly.pdbx_strand_id
1 'polypeptide(L)'
;MRTLLAALLLSLAVGRSSIAVAAEADDEGYAMNDVGGTLYLPPGWEMQTWADWEFKAKSRDGVLMRLYLTPFQVEPDAAAAAAFAGSTRERLERDGAVDFEDIVSEVGEAELKGGRTVPAVRTSMRFTFEKQKTKGVVYAAAITGRGQVIHFETITAARQARKAARALDALLAGFELEKLPEETVGPRVASEEAGFAFTAPEGWRAPVTAELGAVRAITAKVGEDKLDPKRCAVAIHPVAVGDPDVIFACEVYAFLGPVDEYSFEGEEAVLHERYFGRSDKPVDPAEKLTMGDRLGFLYKPPVAGHAVRLALAPYDKGLVQMWGLAGTMDEDALDAAVRAAAGSLEFTHEGGGQPVIAMDKRIAYYLKYRPTSPVVLGPAALLVVLVGAGIALGRKKGNKYEDI
;
A
#
# COMPACT_ATOMS: atom_id res chain seq x y z
N MET A 1 5.92 36.00 49.95
CA MET A 1 7.05 35.34 49.25
C MET A 1 6.43 34.42 48.21
N ARG A 2 6.16 34.81 46.96
CA ARG A 2 7.07 35.27 45.89
C ARG A 2 8.26 34.33 45.68
N THR A 3 8.26 33.72 44.48
CA THR A 3 9.38 33.16 43.69
C THR A 3 10.14 31.95 44.22
N LEU A 4 9.98 30.80 43.54
CA LEU A 4 11.05 30.11 42.80
C LEU A 4 10.47 28.91 42.04
N LEU A 5 9.98 29.21 40.83
CA LEU A 5 9.55 28.25 39.80
C LEU A 5 10.55 28.40 38.65
N ALA A 6 11.69 27.72 38.74
CA ALA A 6 12.71 27.72 37.71
C ALA A 6 13.67 26.54 37.95
N ALA A 7 13.40 25.40 37.31
CA ALA A 7 14.38 24.38 36.90
C ALA A 7 13.63 23.11 36.52
N LEU A 8 13.37 22.90 35.23
CA LEU A 8 13.44 21.57 34.59
C LEU A 8 13.33 21.75 33.06
N LEU A 9 14.47 22.06 32.45
CA LEU A 9 14.74 21.98 31.01
C LEU A 9 16.14 21.34 30.88
N LEU A 10 16.32 20.52 29.84
CA LEU A 10 17.43 19.60 29.51
C LEU A 10 17.39 18.25 30.23
N SER A 11 17.52 17.09 29.58
CA SER A 11 18.00 16.79 28.23
C SER A 11 17.70 15.33 27.86
N LEU A 12 17.18 15.09 26.65
CA LEU A 12 17.50 13.89 25.85
C LEU A 12 17.48 14.33 24.39
N ALA A 13 18.66 14.76 23.93
CA ALA A 13 18.96 15.04 22.54
C ALA A 13 19.62 13.80 21.94
N VAL A 14 19.02 13.26 20.89
CA VAL A 14 19.75 12.61 19.78
C VAL A 14 19.36 13.39 18.53
N GLY A 15 20.38 13.77 17.77
CA GLY A 15 20.40 15.00 16.98
C GLY A 15 19.44 15.05 15.79
N ARG A 16 18.74 16.17 15.68
CA ARG A 16 18.62 16.99 14.48
C ARG A 16 18.50 18.44 14.95
N SER A 17 19.35 19.31 14.41
CA SER A 17 19.47 20.71 14.81
C SER A 17 18.21 21.49 14.40
N SER A 18 17.28 21.67 15.33
CA SER A 18 16.17 22.61 15.17
C SER A 18 16.54 23.90 15.89
N ILE A 19 16.74 24.97 15.13
CA ILE A 19 16.92 26.33 15.64
C ILE A 19 15.59 26.73 16.27
N ALA A 20 15.55 26.85 17.60
CA ALA A 20 14.41 27.41 18.31
C ALA A 20 14.45 28.93 18.17
N VAL A 21 13.65 29.48 17.26
CA VAL A 21 13.34 30.92 17.23
C VAL A 21 12.08 31.12 18.08
N ALA A 22 12.20 31.95 19.12
CA ALA A 22 11.04 32.43 19.87
C ALA A 22 10.26 33.40 18.96
N ALA A 23 9.17 32.93 18.36
CA ALA A 23 8.26 33.78 17.62
C ALA A 23 7.30 34.47 18.61
N GLU A 24 7.32 35.80 18.64
CA GLU A 24 6.18 36.58 19.11
C GLU A 24 4.96 36.22 18.24
N ALA A 25 3.76 36.32 18.82
CA ALA A 25 2.51 36.03 18.12
C ALA A 25 2.26 37.09 17.04
N ASP A 26 2.92 36.95 15.89
CA ASP A 26 2.56 37.62 14.66
C ASP A 26 1.35 36.91 14.04
N ASP A 27 0.57 37.68 13.27
CA ASP A 27 -0.52 37.20 12.38
C ASP A 27 -0.02 36.19 11.29
N GLU A 28 1.25 35.80 11.37
CA GLU A 28 1.91 34.83 10.50
C GLU A 28 1.42 33.41 10.84
N GLY A 29 0.51 32.89 10.00
CA GLY A 29 0.06 31.51 10.06
C GLY A 29 1.21 30.52 9.81
N TYR A 30 1.13 29.34 10.42
CA TYR A 30 2.08 28.25 10.26
C TYR A 30 1.62 27.34 9.12
N ALA A 31 2.28 27.44 7.97
CA ALA A 31 1.96 26.66 6.79
C ALA A 31 2.40 25.19 6.93
N MET A 32 1.55 24.30 6.44
CA MET A 32 1.73 22.86 6.30
C MET A 32 1.56 22.50 4.83
N ASN A 33 2.64 22.70 4.06
CA ASN A 33 2.61 22.70 2.60
C ASN A 33 2.11 21.38 2.00
N ASP A 34 2.41 20.26 2.65
CA ASP A 34 2.05 18.92 2.19
C ASP A 34 0.52 18.73 2.11
N VAL A 35 -0.21 19.26 3.10
CA VAL A 35 -1.68 19.18 3.14
C VAL A 35 -2.38 20.44 2.63
N GLY A 36 -1.63 21.50 2.31
CA GLY A 36 -2.20 22.81 1.98
C GLY A 36 -3.00 23.42 3.12
N GLY A 37 -2.54 23.20 4.36
CA GLY A 37 -3.16 23.70 5.57
C GLY A 37 -2.34 24.84 6.18
N THR A 38 -3.00 25.81 6.78
CA THR A 38 -2.36 26.89 7.54
C THR A 38 -2.99 26.98 8.91
N LEU A 39 -2.15 26.85 9.94
CA LEU A 39 -2.57 26.93 11.34
C LEU A 39 -2.34 28.34 11.88
N TYR A 40 -3.38 28.96 12.41
CA TYR A 40 -3.28 30.23 13.13
C TYR A 40 -3.41 29.96 14.63
N LEU A 41 -2.38 30.32 15.39
CA LEU A 41 -2.41 30.11 16.84
C LEU A 41 -3.35 31.12 17.51
N PRO A 42 -4.20 30.68 18.46
CA PRO A 42 -4.98 31.63 19.25
C PRO A 42 -4.05 32.54 20.08
N PRO A 43 -4.51 33.74 20.47
CA PRO A 43 -3.70 34.63 21.30
C PRO A 43 -3.25 33.99 22.61
N GLY A 44 -1.98 34.18 22.98
CA GLY A 44 -1.41 33.66 24.23
C GLY A 44 -0.95 32.19 24.17
N TRP A 45 -0.87 31.61 22.98
CA TRP A 45 -0.19 30.35 22.73
C TRP A 45 1.25 30.58 22.31
N GLU A 46 2.15 29.72 22.78
CA GLU A 46 3.56 29.75 22.46
C GLU A 46 3.93 28.47 21.71
N MET A 47 4.39 28.62 20.47
CA MET A 47 4.88 27.52 19.64
C MET A 47 6.16 26.92 20.27
N GLN A 48 6.22 25.60 20.28
CA GLN A 48 7.34 24.82 20.86
C GLN A 48 8.10 24.07 19.77
N THR A 49 7.40 23.58 18.75
CA THR A 49 7.98 22.82 17.65
C THR A 49 7.13 23.02 16.39
N TRP A 50 7.79 23.17 15.25
CA TRP A 50 7.16 23.21 13.94
C TRP A 50 8.03 22.46 12.92
N ALA A 51 7.37 21.60 12.15
CA ALA A 51 7.86 20.93 10.96
C ALA A 51 6.66 20.71 10.01
N ASP A 52 6.92 20.34 8.76
CA ASP A 52 5.86 20.14 7.75
C ASP A 52 4.80 19.09 8.15
N TRP A 53 5.14 18.20 9.09
CA TRP A 53 4.39 17.00 9.47
C TRP A 53 4.03 16.95 10.96
N GLU A 54 4.52 17.91 11.76
CA GLU A 54 4.27 17.98 13.20
C GLU A 54 4.32 19.43 13.70
N PHE A 55 3.38 19.79 14.56
CA PHE A 55 3.36 21.06 15.26
C PHE A 55 3.01 20.86 16.74
N LYS A 56 3.68 21.61 17.63
CA LYS A 56 3.41 21.64 19.07
C LYS A 56 3.35 23.06 19.58
N ALA A 57 2.35 23.38 20.39
CA ALA A 57 2.28 24.63 21.13
C ALA A 57 1.74 24.42 22.54
N LYS A 58 1.93 25.43 23.39
CA LYS A 58 1.43 25.45 24.76
C LYS A 58 0.76 26.77 25.06
N SER A 59 -0.41 26.72 25.70
CA SER A 59 -1.06 27.92 26.21
C SER A 59 -0.49 28.33 27.56
N ARG A 60 -0.63 29.62 27.90
CA ARG A 60 -0.29 30.13 29.25
C ARG A 60 -1.01 29.39 30.38
N ASP A 61 -2.19 28.85 30.11
CA ASP A 61 -3.00 28.08 31.06
C ASP A 61 -2.49 26.64 31.27
N GLY A 62 -1.53 26.18 30.46
CA GLY A 62 -0.96 24.84 30.53
C GLY A 62 -1.65 23.79 29.65
N VAL A 63 -2.50 24.21 28.71
CA VAL A 63 -3.03 23.31 27.67
C VAL A 63 -1.93 23.09 26.63
N LEU A 64 -1.64 21.83 26.33
CA LEU A 64 -0.75 21.45 25.24
C LEU A 64 -1.58 21.20 24.00
N MET A 65 -1.07 21.64 22.85
CA MET A 65 -1.62 21.34 21.55
C MET A 65 -0.61 20.57 20.73
N ARG A 66 -1.11 19.60 19.97
CA ARG A 66 -0.35 18.88 18.96
C ARG A 66 -1.13 18.85 17.67
N LEU A 67 -0.42 18.96 16.57
CA LEU A 67 -0.95 18.67 15.26
C LEU A 67 0.05 17.77 14.54
N TYR A 68 -0.41 16.71 13.90
CA TYR A 68 0.46 15.84 13.10
C TYR A 68 -0.29 15.26 11.90
N LEU A 69 0.47 14.73 10.94
CA LEU A 69 -0.07 14.15 9.70
C LEU A 69 0.09 12.62 9.67
N THR A 70 -0.86 11.92 9.07
CA THR A 70 -0.69 10.52 8.65
C THR A 70 -0.70 10.41 7.12
N PRO A 71 0.09 9.49 6.54
CA PRO A 71 0.52 9.56 5.13
C PRO A 71 -0.55 9.22 4.08
N PHE A 72 -1.73 8.76 4.49
CA PHE A 72 -2.79 8.35 3.57
C PHE A 72 -4.09 9.09 3.86
N GLN A 73 -4.81 9.39 2.80
CA GLN A 73 -6.15 9.96 2.83
C GLN A 73 -7.15 8.88 3.25
N VAL A 74 -7.75 9.06 4.43
CA VAL A 74 -8.78 8.17 4.97
C VAL A 74 -10.03 9.00 5.22
N GLU A 75 -11.18 8.52 4.74
CA GLU A 75 -12.45 9.18 4.96
C GLU A 75 -12.90 8.98 6.42
N PRO A 76 -13.53 9.99 7.06
CA PRO A 76 -14.06 9.84 8.40
C PRO A 76 -15.26 8.88 8.42
N ASP A 77 -15.07 7.69 8.97
CA ASP A 77 -16.13 6.73 9.26
C ASP A 77 -15.99 6.13 10.67
N ALA A 78 -16.87 5.20 11.04
CA ALA A 78 -16.84 4.59 12.37
C ALA A 78 -15.57 3.74 12.61
N ALA A 79 -15.01 3.12 11.58
CA ALA A 79 -13.81 2.30 11.69
C ALA A 79 -12.57 3.20 11.88
N ALA A 80 -12.46 4.27 11.09
CA ALA A 80 -11.46 5.31 11.24
C ALA A 80 -11.58 5.99 12.61
N ALA A 81 -12.79 6.26 13.09
CA ALA A 81 -13.00 6.84 14.42
C ALA A 81 -12.46 5.96 15.56
N ALA A 82 -12.68 4.64 15.49
CA ALA A 82 -12.12 3.70 16.44
C ALA A 82 -10.59 3.61 16.34
N ALA A 83 -10.05 3.57 15.13
CA ALA A 83 -8.62 3.48 14.88
C ALA A 83 -7.86 4.74 15.32
N PHE A 84 -8.37 5.95 15.02
CA PHE A 84 -7.78 7.21 15.48
C PHE A 84 -7.80 7.34 17.00
N ALA A 85 -8.88 6.87 17.65
CA ALA A 85 -8.93 6.80 19.11
C ALA A 85 -7.85 5.86 19.66
N GLY A 86 -7.69 4.67 19.07
CA GLY A 86 -6.61 3.74 19.39
C GLY A 86 -5.22 4.37 19.25
N SER A 87 -4.94 5.02 18.12
CA SER A 87 -3.67 5.72 17.88
C SER A 87 -3.39 6.85 18.87
N THR A 88 -4.42 7.62 19.22
CA THR A 88 -4.32 8.68 20.23
C THR A 88 -3.96 8.09 21.59
N ARG A 89 -4.61 6.99 21.97
CA ARG A 89 -4.30 6.26 23.20
C ARG A 89 -2.87 5.73 23.20
N GLU A 90 -2.44 5.03 22.16
CA GLU A 90 -1.07 4.48 22.08
C GLU A 90 -0.01 5.59 22.18
N ARG A 91 -0.25 6.74 21.55
CA ARG A 91 0.66 7.89 21.68
C ARG A 91 0.69 8.44 23.10
N LEU A 92 -0.46 8.57 23.77
CA LEU A 92 -0.51 8.98 25.17
C LEU A 92 0.15 7.96 26.10
N GLU A 93 0.01 6.66 25.83
CA GLU A 93 0.69 5.59 26.55
C GLU A 93 2.22 5.72 26.43
N ARG A 94 2.74 6.01 25.23
CA ARG A 94 4.18 6.30 25.02
C ARG A 94 4.65 7.53 25.82
N ASP A 95 3.76 8.48 26.07
CA ASP A 95 4.03 9.66 26.91
C ASP A 95 3.85 9.38 28.43
N GLY A 96 3.53 8.14 28.80
CA GLY A 96 3.37 7.70 30.18
C GLY A 96 1.95 7.88 30.75
N ALA A 97 0.93 7.97 29.90
CA ALA A 97 -0.46 7.88 30.32
C ALA A 97 -0.89 6.42 30.55
N VAL A 98 -1.72 6.20 31.58
CA VAL A 98 -2.31 4.92 31.96
C VAL A 98 -3.78 5.15 32.38
N ASP A 99 -4.50 4.09 32.74
CA ASP A 99 -5.88 4.16 33.28
C ASP A 99 -6.84 4.98 32.42
N PHE A 100 -7.01 4.57 31.16
CA PHE A 100 -7.89 5.27 30.21
C PHE A 100 -9.37 5.02 30.53
N GLU A 101 -10.15 6.10 30.59
CA GLU A 101 -11.58 6.12 30.90
C GLU A 101 -12.32 7.01 29.88
N ASP A 102 -13.65 6.86 29.79
CA ASP A 102 -14.53 7.73 29.00
C ASP A 102 -14.05 7.95 27.55
N ILE A 103 -13.60 6.88 26.88
CA ILE A 103 -13.19 6.94 25.48
C ILE A 103 -14.44 7.09 24.62
N VAL A 104 -14.60 8.27 24.02
CA VAL A 104 -15.69 8.59 23.10
C VAL A 104 -15.06 9.00 21.78
N SER A 105 -15.47 8.37 20.67
CA SER A 105 -15.03 8.73 19.33
C SER A 105 -16.24 8.74 18.39
N GLU A 106 -16.48 9.86 17.73
CA GLU A 106 -17.67 10.10 16.93
C GLU A 106 -17.31 10.73 15.59
N VAL A 107 -18.04 10.34 14.54
CA VAL A 107 -17.98 10.97 13.23
C VAL A 107 -18.97 12.12 13.21
N GLY A 108 -18.52 13.28 12.73
CA GLY A 108 -19.36 14.45 12.58
C GLY A 108 -18.70 15.46 11.66
N GLU A 109 -18.89 16.73 11.97
CA GLU A 109 -18.40 17.83 11.17
C GLU A 109 -17.50 18.77 12.00
N ALA A 110 -16.52 19.37 11.35
CA ALA A 110 -15.70 20.44 11.90
C ALA A 110 -15.87 21.71 11.06
N GLU A 111 -16.13 22.83 11.74
CA GLU A 111 -16.11 24.15 11.13
C GLU A 111 -14.66 24.67 11.13
N LEU A 112 -14.20 25.07 9.95
CA LEU A 112 -12.87 25.61 9.66
C LEU A 112 -12.94 27.11 9.40
N LYS A 113 -11.76 27.74 9.27
CA LYS A 113 -11.64 29.17 8.97
C LYS A 113 -12.44 29.54 7.72
N GLY A 114 -13.17 30.65 7.80
CA GLY A 114 -14.05 31.10 6.72
C GLY A 114 -15.41 30.39 6.67
N GLY A 115 -15.80 29.66 7.71
CA GLY A 115 -17.10 28.99 7.82
C GLY A 115 -17.22 27.73 6.96
N ARG A 116 -16.08 27.14 6.57
CA ARG A 116 -16.07 25.90 5.79
C ARG A 116 -16.29 24.71 6.71
N THR A 117 -17.25 23.87 6.40
CA THR A 117 -17.50 22.64 7.16
C THR A 117 -16.89 21.43 6.44
N VAL A 118 -16.19 20.56 7.18
CA VAL A 118 -15.62 19.31 6.65
C VAL A 118 -15.99 18.11 7.54
N PRO A 119 -16.10 16.89 6.98
CA PRO A 119 -16.20 15.68 7.78
C PRO A 119 -15.01 15.55 8.74
N ALA A 120 -15.28 15.12 9.97
CA ALA A 120 -14.27 14.99 11.01
C ALA A 120 -14.58 13.81 11.94
N VAL A 121 -13.53 13.16 12.44
CA VAL A 121 -13.62 12.35 13.65
C VAL A 121 -13.30 13.23 14.84
N ARG A 122 -14.09 13.16 15.92
CA ARG A 122 -13.76 13.76 17.22
C ARG A 122 -13.60 12.68 18.27
N THR A 123 -12.50 12.73 19.01
CA THR A 123 -12.20 11.79 20.08
C THR A 123 -12.00 12.54 21.39
N SER A 124 -12.52 12.00 22.49
CA SER A 124 -12.17 12.45 23.84
C SER A 124 -11.84 11.26 24.73
N MET A 125 -10.86 11.44 25.63
CA MET A 125 -10.47 10.40 26.58
C MET A 125 -10.00 11.04 27.88
N ARG A 126 -10.24 10.36 28.99
CA ARG A 126 -9.59 10.65 30.28
C ARG A 126 -8.52 9.61 30.55
N PHE A 127 -7.47 10.02 31.26
CA PHE A 127 -6.34 9.16 31.59
C PHE A 127 -5.63 9.68 32.84
N THR A 128 -4.65 8.92 33.34
CA THR A 128 -3.75 9.33 34.42
C THR A 128 -2.31 9.30 33.94
N PHE A 129 -1.55 10.39 34.14
CA PHE A 129 -0.11 10.35 33.92
C PHE A 129 0.57 9.57 35.05
N GLU A 130 1.24 8.48 34.73
CA GLU A 130 1.73 7.51 35.69
C GLU A 130 2.74 8.12 36.68
N LYS A 131 3.70 8.90 36.17
CA LYS A 131 4.78 9.48 36.98
C LYS A 131 4.30 10.60 37.89
N GLN A 132 3.37 11.43 37.40
CA GLN A 132 2.85 12.59 38.12
C GLN A 132 1.59 12.27 38.93
N LYS A 133 1.04 11.05 38.79
CA LYS A 133 -0.24 10.61 39.39
C LYS A 133 -1.36 11.64 39.20
N THR A 134 -1.37 12.30 38.04
CA THR A 134 -2.26 13.42 37.74
C THR A 134 -3.24 13.01 36.65
N LYS A 135 -4.54 13.24 36.90
CA LYS A 135 -5.58 12.99 35.90
C LYS A 135 -5.49 14.00 34.77
N GLY A 136 -5.49 13.49 33.54
CA GLY A 136 -5.48 14.23 32.28
C GLY A 136 -6.74 14.00 31.47
N VAL A 137 -6.89 14.83 30.45
CA VAL A 137 -7.91 14.69 29.41
C VAL A 137 -7.30 15.08 28.08
N VAL A 138 -7.68 14.37 27.03
CA VAL A 138 -7.39 14.72 25.64
C VAL A 138 -8.72 14.97 24.91
N TYR A 139 -8.73 16.01 24.09
CA TYR A 139 -9.70 16.19 23.02
C TYR A 139 -8.95 16.23 21.71
N ALA A 140 -9.33 15.37 20.78
CA ALA A 140 -8.71 15.25 19.48
C ALA A 140 -9.74 15.38 18.35
N ALA A 141 -9.28 15.83 17.20
CA ALA A 141 -10.03 15.80 15.96
C ALA A 141 -9.13 15.33 14.82
N ALA A 142 -9.69 14.59 13.86
CA ALA A 142 -8.99 14.20 12.64
C ALA A 142 -9.85 14.61 11.44
N ILE A 143 -9.24 15.31 10.48
CA ILE A 143 -9.87 15.71 9.23
C ILE A 143 -9.02 15.25 8.05
N THR A 144 -9.68 14.98 6.93
CA THR A 144 -9.00 14.54 5.71
C THR A 144 -8.48 15.76 4.94
N GLY A 145 -7.17 15.79 4.70
CA GLY A 145 -6.51 16.75 3.83
C GLY A 145 -6.18 16.15 2.47
N ARG A 146 -5.36 16.85 1.68
CA ARG A 146 -4.93 16.40 0.35
C ARG A 146 -3.96 15.21 0.46
N GLY A 147 -4.46 13.98 0.33
CA GLY A 147 -3.63 12.76 0.36
C GLY A 147 -3.21 12.29 1.76
N GLN A 148 -3.66 12.95 2.82
CA GLN A 148 -3.22 12.71 4.21
C GLN A 148 -4.37 12.99 5.17
N VAL A 149 -4.24 12.55 6.43
CA VAL A 149 -5.15 12.97 7.52
C VAL A 149 -4.40 13.90 8.46
N ILE A 150 -5.06 14.99 8.82
CA ILE A 150 -4.57 16.03 9.73
C ILE A 150 -5.21 15.77 11.08
N HIS A 151 -4.38 15.53 12.08
CA HIS A 151 -4.81 15.26 13.45
C HIS A 151 -4.52 16.45 14.33
N PHE A 152 -5.49 16.86 15.12
CA PHE A 152 -5.43 17.92 16.11
C PHE A 152 -5.63 17.30 17.48
N GLU A 153 -4.81 17.64 18.46
CA GLU A 153 -4.96 17.19 19.84
C GLU A 153 -4.79 18.38 20.78
N THR A 154 -5.63 18.43 21.82
CA THR A 154 -5.44 19.28 22.99
C THR A 154 -5.39 18.42 24.24
N ILE A 155 -4.34 18.57 25.03
CA ILE A 155 -4.06 17.73 26.20
C ILE A 155 -3.87 18.65 27.41
N THR A 156 -4.54 18.35 28.52
CA THR A 156 -4.39 19.12 29.77
C THR A 156 -4.73 18.28 31.00
N ALA A 157 -4.52 18.84 32.20
CA ALA A 157 -5.03 18.28 33.44
C ALA A 157 -6.56 18.29 33.47
N ALA A 158 -7.21 17.26 34.02
CA ALA A 158 -8.66 17.07 33.99
C ALA A 158 -9.46 18.28 34.51
N ARG A 159 -8.93 19.03 35.49
CA ARG A 159 -9.54 20.28 36.01
C ARG A 159 -9.73 21.39 34.97
N GLN A 160 -9.02 21.31 33.84
CA GLN A 160 -9.07 22.26 32.73
C GLN A 160 -9.77 21.69 31.49
N ALA A 161 -10.51 20.57 31.59
CA ALA A 161 -11.13 19.90 30.45
C ALA A 161 -11.92 20.84 29.51
N ARG A 162 -12.76 21.72 30.08
CA ARG A 162 -13.54 22.70 29.30
C ARG A 162 -12.66 23.67 28.50
N LYS A 163 -11.47 24.01 29.01
CA LYS A 163 -10.52 24.87 28.29
C LYS A 163 -9.87 24.13 27.13
N ALA A 164 -9.51 22.86 27.30
CA ALA A 164 -8.95 22.05 26.21
C ALA A 164 -9.98 21.82 25.10
N ALA A 165 -11.22 21.47 25.44
CA ALA A 165 -12.29 21.33 24.43
C ALA A 165 -12.48 22.61 23.61
N ARG A 166 -12.60 23.77 24.27
CA ARG A 166 -12.70 25.08 23.59
C ARG A 166 -11.47 25.43 22.78
N ALA A 167 -10.28 25.02 23.24
CA ALA A 167 -9.05 25.22 22.49
C ALA A 167 -9.08 24.41 21.20
N LEU A 168 -9.50 23.14 21.23
CA LEU A 168 -9.66 22.34 20.02
C LEU A 168 -10.64 22.98 19.04
N ASP A 169 -11.80 23.43 19.52
CA ASP A 169 -12.79 24.12 18.67
C ASP A 169 -12.23 25.40 18.05
N ALA A 170 -11.52 26.22 18.84
CA ALA A 170 -10.88 27.44 18.34
C ALA A 170 -9.77 27.15 17.32
N LEU A 171 -9.05 26.05 17.48
CA LEU A 171 -8.01 25.62 16.55
C LEU A 171 -8.59 25.18 15.22
N LEU A 172 -9.66 24.37 15.25
CA LEU A 172 -10.36 23.96 14.04
C LEU A 172 -10.94 25.19 13.32
N ALA A 173 -11.64 26.06 14.04
CA ALA A 173 -12.22 27.29 13.47
C ALA A 173 -11.15 28.28 12.96
N GLY A 174 -9.94 28.22 13.49
CA GLY A 174 -8.79 29.00 13.02
C GLY A 174 -7.99 28.34 11.91
N PHE A 175 -8.18 27.05 11.65
CA PHE A 175 -7.42 26.30 10.66
C PHE A 175 -7.94 26.58 9.25
N GLU A 176 -7.02 26.95 8.36
CA GLU A 176 -7.31 27.21 6.96
C GLU A 176 -6.88 26.01 6.12
N LEU A 177 -7.81 25.36 5.43
CA LEU A 177 -7.51 24.26 4.52
C LEU A 177 -7.72 24.73 3.09
N GLU A 178 -6.66 25.07 2.37
CA GLU A 178 -6.77 25.57 1.00
C GLU A 178 -7.12 24.44 0.03
N LYS A 179 -6.51 23.27 0.23
CA LYS A 179 -6.64 22.11 -0.64
C LYS A 179 -7.53 21.05 0.02
N LEU A 180 -8.63 20.72 -0.65
CA LEU A 180 -9.51 19.62 -0.24
C LEU A 180 -8.86 18.26 -0.54
N PRO A 181 -9.40 17.17 0.05
CA PRO A 181 -9.03 15.80 -0.33
C PRO A 181 -9.01 15.62 -1.85
N GLU A 182 -8.00 14.90 -2.37
CA GLU A 182 -7.99 14.56 -3.79
C GLU A 182 -9.13 13.58 -4.09
N GLU A 183 -9.84 13.79 -5.19
CA GLU A 183 -10.83 12.83 -5.66
C GLU A 183 -10.14 11.50 -5.96
N THR A 184 -10.76 10.41 -5.48
CA THR A 184 -10.26 9.07 -5.72
C THR A 184 -10.83 8.57 -7.04
N VAL A 185 -9.98 7.99 -7.87
CA VAL A 185 -10.43 7.31 -9.08
C VAL A 185 -11.12 6.01 -8.66
N GLY A 186 -12.22 5.66 -9.33
CA GLY A 186 -13.02 4.47 -9.04
C GLY A 186 -12.20 3.17 -9.00
N PRO A 187 -12.82 2.03 -8.69
CA PRO A 187 -12.10 0.82 -8.30
C PRO A 187 -11.23 0.24 -9.43
N ARG A 188 -11.44 0.63 -10.68
CA ARG A 188 -10.61 0.17 -11.80
C ARG A 188 -9.26 0.91 -11.82
N VAL A 189 -8.17 0.16 -11.72
CA VAL A 189 -6.80 0.66 -11.83
C VAL A 189 -6.12 0.07 -13.07
N ALA A 190 -5.50 0.92 -13.87
CA ALA A 190 -4.94 0.55 -15.17
C ALA A 190 -3.48 1.00 -15.31
N SER A 191 -2.71 0.24 -16.08
CA SER A 191 -1.43 0.70 -16.62
C SER A 191 -1.69 1.55 -17.86
N GLU A 192 -1.00 2.69 -18.01
CA GLU A 192 -1.27 3.59 -19.14
C GLU A 192 -0.82 3.01 -20.49
N GLU A 193 0.30 2.29 -20.53
CA GLU A 193 0.93 1.80 -21.77
C GLU A 193 1.10 0.26 -21.81
N ALA A 194 1.12 -0.41 -20.66
CA ALA A 194 1.34 -1.86 -20.61
C ALA A 194 0.11 -2.67 -21.06
N GLY A 195 -1.08 -2.06 -21.13
CA GLY A 195 -2.26 -2.69 -21.74
C GLY A 195 -2.91 -3.75 -20.84
N PHE A 196 -2.89 -3.53 -19.53
CA PHE A 196 -3.68 -4.30 -18.56
C PHE A 196 -4.26 -3.40 -17.48
N ALA A 197 -5.35 -3.87 -16.86
CA ALA A 197 -6.01 -3.21 -15.75
C ALA A 197 -6.67 -4.25 -14.83
N PHE A 198 -6.91 -3.92 -13.57
CA PHE A 198 -7.69 -4.76 -12.66
C PHE A 198 -8.68 -3.91 -11.87
N THR A 199 -9.67 -4.58 -11.26
CA THR A 199 -10.60 -3.94 -10.33
C THR A 199 -10.08 -4.17 -8.92
N ALA A 200 -9.80 -3.07 -8.21
CA ALA A 200 -9.40 -3.07 -6.83
C ALA A 200 -10.53 -3.70 -5.97
N PRO A 201 -10.19 -4.48 -4.93
CA PRO A 201 -11.20 -5.03 -4.02
C PRO A 201 -12.02 -3.94 -3.32
N GLU A 202 -13.13 -4.30 -2.68
CA GLU A 202 -13.95 -3.35 -1.94
C GLU A 202 -13.15 -2.64 -0.84
N GLY A 203 -13.30 -1.31 -0.73
CA GLY A 203 -12.52 -0.48 0.19
C GLY A 203 -11.12 -0.10 -0.31
N TRP A 204 -10.67 -0.68 -1.42
CA TRP A 204 -9.41 -0.32 -2.07
C TRP A 204 -9.63 0.74 -3.14
N ARG A 205 -8.57 1.50 -3.43
CA ARG A 205 -8.58 2.56 -4.46
C ARG A 205 -7.20 2.78 -5.06
N ALA A 206 -7.14 3.51 -6.17
CA ALA A 206 -5.87 4.05 -6.63
C ALA A 206 -5.25 4.98 -5.57
N PRO A 207 -3.92 4.99 -5.41
CA PRO A 207 -3.26 6.01 -4.59
C PRO A 207 -3.43 7.38 -5.25
N VAL A 208 -3.67 8.41 -4.44
CA VAL A 208 -3.69 9.78 -4.93
C VAL A 208 -2.26 10.30 -5.08
N THR A 209 -2.08 11.45 -5.75
CA THR A 209 -0.74 11.90 -6.18
C THR A 209 0.23 12.05 -5.01
N ALA A 210 -0.25 12.61 -3.89
CA ALA A 210 0.54 12.83 -2.68
C ALA A 210 0.95 11.53 -1.97
N GLU A 211 0.25 10.41 -2.20
CA GLU A 211 0.52 9.12 -1.54
C GLU A 211 1.60 8.30 -2.26
N LEU A 212 1.86 8.60 -3.55
CA LEU A 212 2.77 7.80 -4.40
C LEU A 212 4.18 7.66 -3.81
N GLY A 213 4.68 8.67 -3.09
CA GLY A 213 5.97 8.60 -2.40
C GLY A 213 5.99 7.53 -1.31
N ALA A 214 4.95 7.48 -0.48
CA ALA A 214 4.80 6.49 0.58
C ALA A 214 4.57 5.08 -0.01
N VAL A 215 3.75 4.96 -1.05
CA VAL A 215 3.51 3.68 -1.73
C VAL A 215 4.80 3.12 -2.32
N ARG A 216 5.62 3.94 -2.98
CA ARG A 216 6.93 3.51 -3.51
C ARG A 216 7.88 3.03 -2.41
N ALA A 217 7.88 3.67 -1.24
CA ALA A 217 8.69 3.22 -0.11
C ALA A 217 8.25 1.84 0.39
N ILE A 218 6.96 1.53 0.32
CA ILE A 218 6.41 0.21 0.67
C ILE A 218 6.78 -0.83 -0.39
N THR A 219 6.60 -0.53 -1.67
CA THR A 219 6.89 -1.49 -2.75
C THR A 219 8.39 -1.73 -2.95
N ALA A 220 9.24 -0.78 -2.58
CA ALA A 220 10.69 -0.98 -2.57
C ALA A 220 11.13 -2.15 -1.67
N LYS A 221 10.31 -2.54 -0.66
CA LYS A 221 10.57 -3.71 0.20
C LYS A 221 10.61 -5.04 -0.58
N VAL A 222 9.97 -5.11 -1.76
CA VAL A 222 10.01 -6.27 -2.67
C VAL A 222 10.86 -6.03 -3.93
N GLY A 223 11.73 -5.01 -3.89
CA GLY A 223 12.64 -4.69 -5.00
C GLY A 223 12.04 -3.81 -6.10
N GLU A 224 10.81 -3.31 -5.91
CA GLU A 224 10.12 -2.45 -6.86
C GLU A 224 10.17 -0.99 -6.38
N ASP A 225 11.36 -0.38 -6.54
CA ASP A 225 11.66 1.00 -6.13
C ASP A 225 11.10 2.04 -7.12
N LYS A 226 10.72 1.60 -8.32
CA LYS A 226 10.19 2.44 -9.40
C LYS A 226 8.85 1.91 -9.90
N LEU A 227 7.78 2.26 -9.18
CA LEU A 227 6.42 2.15 -9.71
C LEU A 227 6.24 3.18 -10.84
N ASP A 228 6.48 2.72 -12.07
CA ASP A 228 6.22 3.49 -13.29
C ASP A 228 4.73 3.37 -13.66
N PRO A 229 3.93 4.44 -13.57
CA PRO A 229 2.50 4.39 -13.88
C PRO A 229 2.20 3.97 -15.33
N LYS A 230 3.16 4.11 -16.24
CA LYS A 230 3.02 3.63 -17.62
C LYS A 230 2.95 2.11 -17.70
N ARG A 231 3.64 1.44 -16.76
CA ARG A 231 3.89 -0.01 -16.80
C ARG A 231 3.29 -0.75 -15.62
N CYS A 232 2.78 -0.03 -14.63
CA CYS A 232 2.22 -0.57 -13.40
C CYS A 232 0.83 0.00 -13.11
N ALA A 233 -0.08 -0.86 -12.67
CA ALA A 233 -1.35 -0.51 -12.04
C ALA A 233 -1.22 -0.70 -10.53
N VAL A 234 -1.68 0.25 -9.71
CA VAL A 234 -1.48 0.25 -8.25
C VAL A 234 -2.80 0.53 -7.55
N ALA A 235 -3.11 -0.25 -6.52
CA ALA A 235 -4.21 -0.06 -5.60
C ALA A 235 -3.70 -0.12 -4.15
N ILE A 236 -4.33 0.67 -3.29
CA ILE A 236 -4.07 0.67 -1.86
C ILE A 236 -5.36 0.48 -1.08
N HIS A 237 -5.25 -0.17 0.06
CA HIS A 237 -6.26 -0.15 1.12
C HIS A 237 -5.76 0.81 2.20
N PRO A 238 -6.19 2.08 2.18
CA PRO A 238 -5.72 3.05 3.14
C PRO A 238 -6.30 2.70 4.52
N VAL A 239 -5.43 2.62 5.51
CA VAL A 239 -5.83 2.41 6.90
C VAL A 239 -5.60 3.69 7.70
N ALA A 240 -6.48 3.92 8.67
CA ALA A 240 -6.39 5.07 9.57
C ALA A 240 -5.05 5.14 10.31
N VAL A 241 -4.44 3.99 10.62
CA VAL A 241 -3.20 3.89 11.39
C VAL A 241 -2.34 2.75 10.84
N GLY A 242 -1.07 3.04 10.56
CA GLY A 242 -0.10 2.08 10.06
C GLY A 242 0.21 2.24 8.57
N ASP A 243 0.96 1.27 8.04
CA ASP A 243 1.19 1.15 6.60
C ASP A 243 -0.09 0.61 5.93
N PRO A 244 -0.49 1.12 4.75
CA PRO A 244 -1.59 0.57 3.98
C PRO A 244 -1.24 -0.80 3.44
N ASP A 245 -2.26 -1.57 3.12
CA ASP A 245 -2.10 -2.74 2.27
C ASP A 245 -1.99 -2.27 0.81
N VAL A 246 -1.10 -2.91 0.03
CA VAL A 246 -0.79 -2.48 -1.34
C VAL A 246 -0.91 -3.67 -2.28
N ILE A 247 -1.64 -3.51 -3.38
CA ILE A 247 -1.65 -4.41 -4.51
C ILE A 247 -1.15 -3.64 -5.73
N PHE A 248 -0.17 -4.17 -6.42
CA PHE A 248 0.29 -3.57 -7.67
C PHE A 248 0.64 -4.64 -8.69
N ALA A 249 0.32 -4.37 -9.94
CA ALA A 249 0.63 -5.23 -11.08
C ALA A 249 1.53 -4.47 -12.06
N CYS A 250 2.68 -5.04 -12.42
CA CYS A 250 3.65 -4.44 -13.33
C CYS A 250 3.99 -5.37 -14.50
N GLU A 251 4.31 -4.78 -15.64
CA GLU A 251 4.91 -5.50 -16.77
C GLU A 251 6.36 -5.91 -16.47
N VAL A 252 6.64 -7.20 -16.68
CA VAL A 252 8.00 -7.75 -16.66
C VAL A 252 8.30 -8.40 -18.00
N TYR A 253 9.41 -7.98 -18.61
CA TYR A 253 9.87 -8.49 -19.90
C TYR A 253 10.54 -9.87 -19.74
N ALA A 254 9.70 -10.88 -19.52
CA ALA A 254 10.07 -12.26 -19.32
C ALA A 254 9.08 -13.17 -20.07
N PHE A 255 9.53 -13.91 -21.08
CA PHE A 255 8.62 -14.78 -21.84
C PHE A 255 8.64 -16.21 -21.31
N LEU A 256 7.48 -16.70 -20.91
CA LEU A 256 7.26 -18.12 -20.61
C LEU A 256 6.92 -18.92 -21.86
N GLY A 257 6.96 -20.26 -21.73
CA GLY A 257 6.29 -21.13 -22.68
C GLY A 257 4.77 -21.00 -22.61
N PRO A 258 4.01 -21.78 -23.41
CA PRO A 258 2.59 -21.97 -23.15
C PRO A 258 2.36 -22.41 -21.70
N VAL A 259 1.39 -21.79 -21.02
CA VAL A 259 0.99 -22.15 -19.65
C VAL A 259 -0.45 -22.69 -19.70
N ASP A 260 -0.59 -23.95 -19.32
CA ASP A 260 -1.86 -24.68 -19.22
C ASP A 260 -1.74 -25.82 -18.19
N GLU A 261 -2.76 -26.66 -18.09
CA GLU A 261 -2.80 -27.77 -17.12
C GLU A 261 -1.66 -28.78 -17.27
N TYR A 262 -1.07 -28.92 -18.47
CA TYR A 262 -0.01 -29.89 -18.74
C TYR A 262 1.39 -29.31 -18.51
N SER A 263 1.54 -28.00 -18.69
CA SER A 263 2.81 -27.28 -18.60
C SER A 263 3.01 -26.56 -17.26
N PHE A 264 1.95 -26.39 -16.47
CA PHE A 264 1.96 -25.64 -15.21
C PHE A 264 3.14 -26.01 -14.31
N GLU A 265 3.31 -27.27 -13.93
CA GLU A 265 4.38 -27.69 -13.00
C GLU A 265 5.78 -27.41 -13.58
N GLY A 266 5.95 -27.56 -14.89
CA GLY A 266 7.23 -27.34 -15.54
C GLY A 266 7.60 -25.86 -15.64
N GLU A 267 6.63 -24.99 -15.93
CA GLU A 267 6.85 -23.53 -15.96
C GLU A 267 6.91 -22.95 -14.53
N GLU A 268 6.16 -23.51 -13.58
CA GLU A 268 6.22 -23.17 -12.16
C GLU A 268 7.63 -23.37 -11.62
N ALA A 269 8.26 -24.52 -11.88
CA ALA A 269 9.62 -24.78 -11.41
C ALA A 269 10.66 -23.77 -11.96
N VAL A 270 10.49 -23.33 -13.21
CA VAL A 270 11.36 -22.32 -13.84
C VAL A 270 11.18 -20.95 -13.19
N LEU A 271 9.93 -20.55 -12.91
CA LEU A 271 9.63 -19.31 -12.21
C LEU A 271 10.09 -19.35 -10.75
N HIS A 272 9.85 -20.47 -10.07
CA HIS A 272 10.23 -20.69 -8.68
C HIS A 272 11.73 -20.50 -8.50
N GLU A 273 12.54 -21.16 -9.35
CA GLU A 273 14.00 -21.00 -9.34
C GLU A 273 14.41 -19.55 -9.62
N ARG A 274 13.77 -18.88 -10.59
CA ARG A 274 14.07 -17.49 -10.93
C ARG A 274 13.83 -16.52 -9.77
N TYR A 275 12.69 -16.62 -9.09
CA TYR A 275 12.28 -15.67 -8.05
C TYR A 275 12.81 -16.05 -6.66
N PHE A 276 12.93 -17.35 -6.38
CA PHE A 276 13.20 -17.86 -5.02
C PHE A 276 14.38 -18.81 -4.93
N GLY A 277 15.07 -19.15 -6.02
CA GLY A 277 16.23 -20.07 -6.00
C GLY A 277 17.41 -19.58 -5.14
N ARG A 278 17.42 -18.30 -4.75
CA ARG A 278 18.41 -17.70 -3.82
C ARG A 278 17.81 -17.32 -2.46
N SER A 279 16.56 -17.69 -2.19
CA SER A 279 15.90 -17.37 -0.93
C SER A 279 16.48 -18.21 0.20
N ASP A 280 16.80 -17.58 1.33
CA ASP A 280 17.26 -18.28 2.54
C ASP A 280 16.14 -19.13 3.18
N LYS A 281 14.87 -18.80 2.89
CA LYS A 281 13.70 -19.54 3.35
C LYS A 281 13.02 -20.25 2.18
N PRO A 282 12.62 -21.52 2.34
CA PRO A 282 11.86 -22.22 1.31
C PRO A 282 10.52 -21.51 1.08
N VAL A 283 10.14 -21.41 -0.19
CA VAL A 283 8.81 -20.98 -0.62
C VAL A 283 8.10 -22.22 -1.15
N ASP A 284 6.83 -22.40 -0.83
CA ASP A 284 6.06 -23.53 -1.36
C ASP A 284 5.81 -23.34 -2.87
N PRO A 285 5.63 -24.46 -3.62
CA PRO A 285 5.27 -24.38 -5.03
C PRO A 285 4.02 -23.52 -5.26
N ALA A 286 3.96 -22.86 -6.41
CA ALA A 286 2.82 -21.99 -6.71
C ALA A 286 1.50 -22.75 -6.76
N GLU A 287 0.46 -22.10 -6.24
CA GLU A 287 -0.90 -22.52 -6.48
C GLU A 287 -1.37 -22.04 -7.86
N LYS A 288 -2.26 -22.80 -8.50
CA LYS A 288 -2.94 -22.36 -9.72
C LYS A 288 -3.86 -21.19 -9.38
N LEU A 289 -3.75 -20.11 -10.16
CA LEU A 289 -4.58 -18.92 -10.03
C LEU A 289 -5.11 -18.51 -11.39
N THR A 290 -6.40 -18.22 -11.49
CA THR A 290 -6.95 -17.58 -12.70
C THR A 290 -6.69 -16.09 -12.63
N MET A 291 -5.96 -15.55 -13.61
CA MET A 291 -5.72 -14.12 -13.75
C MET A 291 -6.41 -13.62 -15.02
N GLY A 292 -7.58 -13.00 -14.87
CA GLY A 292 -8.47 -12.70 -15.99
C GLY A 292 -8.95 -13.97 -16.69
N ASP A 293 -8.57 -14.14 -17.96
CA ASP A 293 -8.84 -15.33 -18.76
C ASP A 293 -7.67 -16.33 -18.80
N ARG A 294 -6.61 -16.10 -18.01
CA ARG A 294 -5.36 -16.88 -18.09
C ARG A 294 -5.13 -17.75 -16.86
N LEU A 295 -4.45 -18.87 -17.09
CA LEU A 295 -3.82 -19.62 -16.00
C LEU A 295 -2.52 -18.92 -15.59
N GLY A 296 -2.43 -18.61 -14.30
CA GLY A 296 -1.28 -18.00 -13.64
C GLY A 296 -0.87 -18.77 -12.39
N PHE A 297 0.10 -18.20 -11.70
CA PHE A 297 0.80 -18.77 -10.55
C PHE A 297 0.60 -17.86 -9.35
N LEU A 298 0.32 -18.41 -8.17
CA LEU A 298 0.29 -17.66 -6.91
C LEU A 298 1.30 -18.24 -5.93
N TYR A 299 2.30 -17.45 -5.58
CA TYR A 299 3.31 -17.77 -4.57
C TYR A 299 3.01 -17.05 -3.26
N LYS A 300 3.32 -17.74 -2.15
CA LYS A 300 3.11 -17.27 -0.77
C LYS A 300 4.44 -17.25 0.00
N PRO A 301 5.37 -16.33 -0.32
CA PRO A 301 6.68 -16.29 0.34
C PRO A 301 6.54 -16.00 1.85
N PRO A 302 7.26 -16.74 2.72
CA PRO A 302 7.19 -16.54 4.18
C PRO A 302 8.09 -15.37 4.61
N VAL A 303 7.59 -14.16 4.45
CA VAL A 303 8.28 -12.93 4.88
C VAL A 303 7.99 -12.66 6.36
N ALA A 304 9.03 -12.32 7.13
CA ALA A 304 8.86 -12.04 8.56
C ALA A 304 8.18 -10.69 8.77
N GLY A 305 7.12 -10.66 9.56
CA GLY A 305 6.46 -9.43 10.01
C GLY A 305 5.34 -8.92 9.12
N HIS A 306 5.29 -9.31 7.84
CA HIS A 306 4.22 -8.91 6.91
C HIS A 306 3.94 -10.01 5.88
N ALA A 307 2.66 -10.23 5.59
CA ALA A 307 2.25 -11.15 4.54
C ALA A 307 2.57 -10.57 3.16
N VAL A 308 3.12 -11.40 2.27
CA VAL A 308 3.44 -11.04 0.88
C VAL A 308 2.91 -12.12 -0.04
N ARG A 309 2.35 -11.71 -1.19
CA ARG A 309 1.87 -12.59 -2.26
C ARG A 309 2.40 -12.14 -3.59
N LEU A 310 2.76 -13.10 -4.43
CA LEU A 310 3.23 -12.86 -5.80
C LEU A 310 2.36 -13.68 -6.76
N ALA A 311 1.54 -13.00 -7.55
CA ALA A 311 0.78 -13.56 -8.64
C ALA A 311 1.45 -13.25 -9.99
N LEU A 312 1.58 -14.25 -10.86
CA LEU A 312 2.22 -14.12 -12.16
C LEU A 312 1.33 -14.71 -13.25
N ALA A 313 1.15 -14.00 -14.36
CA ALA A 313 0.49 -14.52 -15.54
C ALA A 313 1.22 -14.11 -16.83
N PRO A 314 1.32 -14.99 -17.83
CA PRO A 314 1.90 -14.65 -19.12
C PRO A 314 0.98 -13.69 -19.88
N TYR A 315 1.57 -12.78 -20.65
CA TYR A 315 0.83 -11.92 -21.58
C TYR A 315 1.71 -11.54 -22.77
N ASP A 316 1.17 -10.80 -23.74
CA ASP A 316 1.82 -10.54 -25.03
C ASP A 316 3.22 -9.89 -24.95
N LYS A 317 3.50 -9.09 -23.92
CA LYS A 317 4.83 -8.47 -23.71
C LYS A 317 5.72 -9.18 -22.68
N GLY A 318 5.30 -10.34 -22.15
CA GLY A 318 6.08 -11.11 -21.19
C GLY A 318 5.23 -11.65 -20.06
N LEU A 319 5.38 -11.10 -18.85
CA LEU A 319 4.59 -11.40 -17.66
C LEU A 319 3.92 -10.16 -17.10
N VAL A 320 2.71 -10.31 -16.59
CA VAL A 320 2.18 -9.41 -15.56
C VAL A 320 2.55 -9.99 -14.21
N GLN A 321 3.26 -9.19 -13.42
CA GLN A 321 3.67 -9.50 -12.07
C GLN A 321 2.85 -8.68 -11.09
N MET A 322 1.97 -9.34 -10.34
CA MET A 322 1.12 -8.74 -9.32
C MET A 322 1.62 -9.09 -7.92
N TRP A 323 1.98 -8.07 -7.15
CA TRP A 323 2.33 -8.20 -5.75
C TRP A 323 1.16 -7.77 -4.87
N GLY A 324 0.95 -8.48 -3.77
CA GLY A 324 0.16 -8.03 -2.63
C GLY A 324 1.05 -7.93 -1.39
N LEU A 325 1.01 -6.80 -0.71
CA LEU A 325 1.78 -6.50 0.50
C LEU A 325 0.81 -6.12 1.61
N ALA A 326 0.79 -6.88 2.71
CA ALA A 326 -0.01 -6.53 3.87
C ALA A 326 0.72 -5.51 4.76
N GLY A 327 0.06 -4.39 5.01
CA GLY A 327 0.42 -3.45 6.07
C GLY A 327 -0.26 -3.83 7.39
N THR A 328 -1.56 -4.17 7.32
CA THR A 328 -2.38 -4.51 8.50
C THR A 328 -3.23 -5.76 8.33
N MET A 329 -3.48 -6.20 7.09
CA MET A 329 -4.25 -7.40 6.83
C MET A 329 -3.52 -8.66 7.31
N ASP A 330 -4.31 -9.65 7.72
CA ASP A 330 -3.82 -11.00 7.89
C ASP A 330 -3.60 -11.71 6.54
N GLU A 331 -3.04 -12.91 6.62
CA GLU A 331 -2.68 -13.71 5.45
C GLU A 331 -3.89 -14.11 4.59
N ASP A 332 -5.03 -14.40 5.20
CA ASP A 332 -6.24 -14.87 4.53
C ASP A 332 -6.94 -13.70 3.82
N ALA A 333 -7.00 -12.54 4.46
CA ALA A 333 -7.52 -11.31 3.87
C ALA A 333 -6.67 -10.86 2.68
N LEU A 334 -5.35 -10.91 2.79
CA LEU A 334 -4.46 -10.60 1.68
C LEU A 334 -4.61 -11.60 0.53
N ASP A 335 -4.73 -12.90 0.83
CA ASP A 335 -5.00 -13.94 -0.17
C ASP A 335 -6.30 -13.65 -0.94
N ALA A 336 -7.37 -13.33 -0.23
CA ALA A 336 -8.66 -13.00 -0.84
C ALA A 336 -8.57 -11.75 -1.72
N ALA A 337 -7.91 -10.70 -1.25
CA ALA A 337 -7.73 -9.45 -1.97
C ALA A 337 -6.93 -9.65 -3.28
N VAL A 338 -5.81 -10.38 -3.21
CA VAL A 338 -4.97 -10.67 -4.38
C VAL A 338 -5.71 -11.54 -5.40
N ARG A 339 -6.48 -12.55 -4.95
CA ARG A 339 -7.29 -13.38 -5.84
C ARG A 339 -8.41 -12.58 -6.51
N ALA A 340 -9.07 -11.67 -5.80
CA ALA A 340 -10.10 -10.80 -6.36
C ALA A 340 -9.51 -9.85 -7.42
N ALA A 341 -8.38 -9.21 -7.12
CA ALA A 341 -7.67 -8.35 -8.07
C ALA A 341 -7.20 -9.14 -9.30
N ALA A 342 -6.56 -10.29 -9.09
CA ALA A 342 -6.10 -11.18 -10.17
C ALA A 342 -7.26 -11.67 -11.05
N GLY A 343 -8.36 -12.13 -10.44
CA GLY A 343 -9.52 -12.63 -11.18
C GLY A 343 -10.22 -11.56 -12.01
N SER A 344 -10.09 -10.28 -11.64
CA SER A 344 -10.63 -9.14 -12.39
C SER A 344 -9.64 -8.50 -13.37
N LEU A 345 -8.46 -9.11 -13.55
CA LEU A 345 -7.45 -8.61 -14.46
C LEU A 345 -7.97 -8.69 -15.91
N GLU A 346 -7.84 -7.60 -16.64
CA GLU A 346 -8.19 -7.47 -18.04
C GLU A 346 -6.95 -7.12 -18.84
N PHE A 347 -6.78 -7.79 -19.98
CA PHE A 347 -5.72 -7.50 -20.95
C PHE A 347 -6.33 -6.73 -22.12
N THR A 348 -5.91 -5.49 -22.30
CA THR A 348 -6.53 -4.52 -23.23
C THR A 348 -5.70 -4.28 -24.49
N HIS A 349 -4.52 -4.90 -24.63
CA HIS A 349 -3.69 -4.80 -25.83
C HIS A 349 -4.29 -5.57 -27.03
N GLU A 350 -3.73 -5.36 -28.23
CA GLU A 350 -4.20 -6.01 -29.46
C GLU A 350 -4.28 -7.53 -29.32
N GLY A 351 -5.36 -8.13 -29.84
CA GLY A 351 -5.63 -9.56 -29.69
C GLY A 351 -5.97 -10.01 -28.26
N GLY A 352 -6.30 -9.08 -27.35
CA GLY A 352 -6.59 -9.38 -25.95
C GLY A 352 -5.33 -9.68 -25.13
N GLY A 353 -4.17 -9.16 -25.56
CA GLY A 353 -2.88 -9.37 -24.89
C GLY A 353 -2.42 -10.83 -24.81
N GLN A 354 -2.86 -11.68 -25.76
CA GLN A 354 -2.50 -13.11 -25.79
C GLN A 354 -0.98 -13.30 -25.92
N PRO A 355 -0.38 -14.27 -25.19
CA PRO A 355 1.06 -14.32 -25.02
C PRO A 355 1.68 -14.71 -26.35
N VAL A 356 2.71 -13.97 -26.76
CA VAL A 356 3.41 -14.26 -28.01
C VAL A 356 4.37 -15.41 -27.77
N ILE A 357 3.98 -16.61 -28.22
CA ILE A 357 4.77 -17.82 -28.07
C ILE A 357 5.51 -18.11 -29.37
N ALA A 358 6.84 -18.03 -29.32
CA ALA A 358 7.70 -18.40 -30.44
C ALA A 358 7.48 -19.86 -30.88
N MET A 359 7.60 -20.12 -32.18
CA MET A 359 7.24 -21.43 -32.77
C MET A 359 8.07 -22.58 -32.19
N ASP A 360 9.37 -22.35 -31.96
CA ASP A 360 10.29 -23.29 -31.33
C ASP A 360 9.83 -23.67 -29.90
N LYS A 361 9.43 -22.68 -29.10
CA LYS A 361 8.84 -22.92 -27.77
C LYS A 361 7.54 -23.70 -27.85
N ARG A 362 6.69 -23.42 -28.84
CA ARG A 362 5.44 -24.16 -29.07
C ARG A 362 5.70 -25.62 -29.43
N ILE A 363 6.68 -25.90 -30.30
CA ILE A 363 7.09 -27.26 -30.66
C ILE A 363 7.67 -27.97 -29.44
N ALA A 364 8.58 -27.33 -28.70
CA ALA A 364 9.18 -27.89 -27.49
C ALA A 364 8.10 -28.24 -26.45
N TYR A 365 7.09 -27.38 -26.26
CA TYR A 365 5.95 -27.64 -25.40
C TYR A 365 5.20 -28.93 -25.81
N TYR A 366 4.86 -29.09 -27.09
CA TYR A 366 4.12 -30.28 -27.52
C TYR A 366 4.96 -31.56 -27.37
N LEU A 367 6.26 -31.49 -27.65
CA LEU A 367 7.16 -32.63 -27.45
C LEU A 367 7.30 -33.01 -25.97
N LYS A 368 7.41 -32.02 -25.08
CA LYS A 368 7.64 -32.22 -23.64
C LYS A 368 6.38 -32.61 -22.89
N TYR A 369 5.28 -31.89 -23.08
CA TYR A 369 4.07 -31.99 -22.25
C TYR A 369 2.92 -32.72 -22.95
N ARG A 370 2.92 -32.82 -24.29
CA ARG A 370 1.83 -33.46 -25.07
C ARG A 370 2.36 -34.35 -26.20
N PRO A 371 3.23 -35.35 -25.90
CA PRO A 371 3.91 -36.16 -26.91
C PRO A 371 2.97 -36.98 -27.80
N THR A 372 1.74 -37.23 -27.33
CA THR A 372 0.69 -37.95 -28.06
C THR A 372 -0.24 -37.04 -28.88
N SER A 373 0.02 -35.73 -28.91
CA SER A 373 -0.75 -34.78 -29.70
C SER A 373 -0.63 -35.06 -31.21
N PRO A 374 -1.68 -34.89 -32.02
CA PRO A 374 -1.60 -34.98 -33.48
C PRO A 374 -0.53 -34.08 -34.10
N VAL A 375 -0.21 -32.96 -33.44
CA VAL A 375 0.86 -32.03 -33.84
C VAL A 375 2.25 -32.70 -33.81
N VAL A 376 2.45 -33.68 -32.94
CA VAL A 376 3.71 -34.46 -32.83
C VAL A 376 3.62 -35.75 -33.63
N LEU A 377 2.53 -36.50 -33.45
CA LEU A 377 2.36 -37.82 -34.05
C LEU A 377 2.19 -37.76 -35.57
N GLY A 378 1.55 -36.72 -36.12
CA GLY A 378 1.38 -36.54 -37.57
C GLY A 378 2.71 -36.45 -38.32
N PRO A 379 3.60 -35.49 -37.97
CA PRO A 379 4.93 -35.41 -38.54
C PRO A 379 5.78 -36.66 -38.29
N ALA A 380 5.70 -37.27 -37.11
CA ALA A 380 6.42 -38.51 -36.81
C ALA A 380 5.97 -39.68 -37.71
N ALA A 381 4.66 -39.84 -37.91
CA ALA A 381 4.09 -40.84 -38.82
C ALA A 381 4.51 -40.57 -40.27
N LEU A 382 4.50 -39.30 -40.70
CA LEU A 382 4.98 -38.90 -42.03
C LEU A 382 6.46 -39.29 -42.23
N LEU A 383 7.33 -39.03 -41.24
CA LEU A 383 8.74 -39.41 -41.29
C LEU A 383 8.92 -40.93 -41.40
N VAL A 384 8.16 -41.71 -40.62
CA VAL A 384 8.19 -43.19 -40.71
C VAL A 384 7.75 -43.66 -42.09
N VAL A 385 6.69 -43.07 -42.66
CA VAL A 385 6.22 -43.39 -44.03
C VAL A 385 7.28 -43.02 -45.07
N LEU A 386 7.93 -41.86 -44.94
CA LEU A 386 8.98 -41.42 -45.86
C LEU A 386 10.23 -42.32 -45.79
N VAL A 387 10.65 -42.72 -44.59
CA VAL A 387 11.76 -43.67 -44.40
C VAL A 387 11.38 -45.05 -44.96
N GLY A 388 10.18 -45.54 -44.67
CA GLY A 388 9.65 -46.79 -45.21
C GLY A 388 9.59 -46.79 -46.74
N ALA A 389 9.10 -45.70 -47.34
CA ALA A 389 9.07 -45.52 -48.79
C ALA A 389 10.49 -45.45 -49.39
N GLY A 390 11.42 -44.76 -48.73
CA GLY A 390 12.83 -44.70 -49.12
C GLY A 390 13.51 -46.07 -49.11
N ILE A 391 13.30 -46.88 -48.06
CA ILE A 391 13.82 -48.25 -47.95
C ILE A 391 13.19 -49.15 -49.03
N ALA A 392 11.88 -49.06 -49.24
CA ALA A 392 11.19 -49.85 -50.26
C ALA A 392 11.69 -49.51 -51.68
N LEU A 393 11.89 -48.22 -51.99
CA LEU A 393 12.47 -47.77 -53.25
C LEU A 393 13.94 -48.15 -53.38
N GLY A 394 14.70 -48.12 -52.29
CA GLY A 394 16.10 -48.57 -52.22
C GLY A 394 16.26 -50.06 -52.48
N ARG A 395 15.41 -50.91 -51.90
CA ARG A 395 15.37 -52.36 -52.18
C ARG A 395 14.97 -52.67 -53.62
N LYS A 396 14.16 -51.81 -54.25
CA LYS A 396 13.74 -51.97 -55.66
C LYS A 396 14.84 -51.59 -56.66
N LYS A 397 15.81 -50.76 -56.26
CA LYS A 397 17.09 -50.53 -56.98
C LYS A 397 18.10 -51.58 -56.51
N GLY A 398 17.94 -52.81 -57.00
CA GLY A 398 18.69 -53.98 -56.55
C GLY A 398 20.23 -53.87 -56.61
N ASN A 399 20.87 -54.79 -55.89
CA ASN A 399 22.27 -55.19 -56.09
C ASN A 399 22.48 -55.47 -57.59
N LYS A 400 23.22 -54.59 -58.27
CA LYS A 400 23.72 -54.84 -59.63
C LYS A 400 24.93 -55.80 -59.66
N TYR A 401 25.19 -56.53 -58.58
CA TYR A 401 26.39 -57.38 -58.41
C TYR A 401 26.11 -58.74 -57.76
N GLU A 402 24.94 -59.33 -58.00
CA GLU A 402 24.67 -60.74 -57.62
C GLU A 402 24.71 -61.73 -58.81
N ASP A 403 25.35 -61.33 -59.92
CA ASP A 403 25.80 -62.24 -60.98
C ASP A 403 27.31 -62.04 -61.22
N ILE A 404 28.16 -62.64 -60.38
CA ILE A 404 29.56 -63.02 -60.70
C ILE A 404 29.81 -64.42 -60.17
#